data_AF-A0A2E0WVX4-F1
#
_entry.id   AF-A0A2E0WVX4-F1
#
_cell.length_a   1.000
_cell.length_b   1.000
_cell.length_c   1.000
_cell.angle_alpha   90.00
_cell.angle_beta   90.00
_cell.angle_gamma   90.00
#
_symmetry.space_group_name_H-M   'P 1'
#
loop_
_entity.id
_entity.type
_entity.pdbx_description
1 polymer ?
#
loop_
_entity_poly.entity_id
_entity_poly.type
_entity_poly.pdbx_seq_one_letter_code
_entity_poly.pdbx_strand_id
1 'polypeptide(L)'
;MPLRQGGNLHRLWDNLLGRRHRLPDVLREYADLEATGQGWDVETSTDVAQWVGESRQLAEFACHPAILRAVRQPGDLPAIDLPQEYLQTAGESARRRVIAAGVRLAALLNAAHSSD
;
A
#
# COMPACT_ATOMS: atom_id res chain seq x y z
N MET A 1 -8.17 3.48 -16.01
CA MET A 1 -6.94 4.23 -16.35
C MET A 1 -5.81 3.25 -16.64
N PRO A 2 -5.40 3.09 -17.91
CA PRO A 2 -4.37 2.15 -18.31
C PRO A 2 -2.97 2.65 -17.91
N LEU A 3 -2.12 1.75 -17.43
CA LEU A 3 -0.71 2.02 -17.12
C LEU A 3 0.22 1.22 -18.04
N ARG A 4 1.38 1.79 -18.37
CA ARG A 4 2.42 1.08 -19.16
C ARG A 4 3.04 -0.09 -18.40
N GLN A 5 3.05 -0.01 -17.08
CA GLN A 5 3.46 -1.06 -16.15
C GLN A 5 2.48 -2.26 -16.13
N GLY A 6 1.39 -2.19 -16.92
CA GLY A 6 0.40 -3.25 -17.08
C GLY A 6 -0.84 -3.03 -16.20
N GLY A 7 -2.02 -3.17 -16.81
CA GLY A 7 -3.29 -3.04 -16.09
C GLY A 7 -3.65 -1.59 -15.76
N ASN A 8 -4.09 -1.35 -14.52
CA ASN A 8 -4.56 -0.05 -14.03
C ASN A 8 -3.92 0.31 -12.68
N LEU A 9 -4.15 1.54 -12.21
CA LEU A 9 -3.55 2.04 -10.97
C LEU A 9 -3.88 1.18 -9.75
N HIS A 10 -5.13 0.74 -9.58
CA HIS A 10 -5.52 -0.10 -8.46
C HIS A 10 -4.75 -1.43 -8.48
N ARG A 11 -4.72 -2.08 -9.65
CA ARG A 11 -3.96 -3.32 -9.84
C ARG A 11 -2.46 -3.10 -9.59
N LEU A 12 -1.89 -1.97 -9.97
CA LEU A 12 -0.49 -1.66 -9.65
C LEU A 12 -0.29 -1.71 -8.13
N TRP A 13 -1.10 -0.97 -7.37
CA TRP A 13 -1.00 -0.90 -5.91
C TRP A 13 -1.18 -2.27 -5.24
N ASP A 14 -2.15 -3.07 -5.68
CA ASP A 14 -2.38 -4.43 -5.17
C ASP A 14 -1.18 -5.37 -5.39
N ASN A 15 -0.34 -5.07 -6.39
CA ASN A 15 0.79 -5.91 -6.77
C ASN A 15 2.15 -5.36 -6.29
N LEU A 16 2.20 -4.24 -5.56
CA LEU A 16 3.47 -3.61 -5.13
C LEU A 16 4.30 -4.50 -4.20
N LEU A 17 3.66 -5.38 -3.44
CA LEU A 17 4.32 -6.36 -2.56
C LEU A 17 4.64 -7.68 -3.28
N GLY A 18 4.44 -7.73 -4.60
CA GLY A 18 4.58 -8.91 -5.42
C GLY A 18 3.35 -9.82 -5.41
N ARG A 19 3.37 -10.84 -6.27
CA ARG A 19 2.29 -11.84 -6.44
C ARG A 19 2.51 -13.10 -5.62
N ARG A 20 3.23 -12.98 -4.52
CA ARG A 20 3.69 -14.14 -3.76
C ARG A 20 2.65 -14.48 -2.69
N HIS A 21 1.83 -15.48 -2.99
CA HIS A 21 0.75 -15.93 -2.11
C HIS A 21 1.11 -17.17 -1.28
N ARG A 22 2.35 -17.69 -1.42
CA ARG A 22 2.79 -18.88 -0.68
C ARG A 22 3.38 -18.47 0.65
N LEU A 23 3.06 -19.22 1.70
CA LEU A 23 3.54 -18.95 3.06
C LEU A 23 5.08 -18.74 3.16
N PRO A 24 5.94 -19.55 2.51
CA PRO A 24 7.39 -19.32 2.57
C PRO A 24 7.83 -17.97 2.01
N ASP A 25 7.14 -17.47 1.00
CA ASP A 25 7.45 -16.17 0.41
C ASP A 25 6.99 -15.02 1.31
N VAL A 26 5.85 -15.19 1.98
CA VAL A 26 5.36 -14.24 3.00
C VAL A 26 6.33 -14.18 4.18
N LEU A 27 6.81 -15.34 4.65
CA LEU A 27 7.80 -15.41 5.73
C LEU A 27 9.13 -14.76 5.34
N ARG A 28 9.56 -14.92 4.09
CA ARG A 28 10.76 -14.23 3.58
C ARG A 28 10.56 -12.72 3.59
N GLU A 29 9.44 -12.24 3.05
CA GLU A 29 9.14 -10.79 3.03
C GLU A 29 9.03 -10.23 4.45
N TYR A 30 8.41 -10.96 5.38
CA TYR A 30 8.38 -10.59 6.79
C TYR A 30 9.79 -10.46 7.38
N ALA A 31 10.66 -11.45 7.16
CA ALA A 31 12.02 -11.43 7.68
C ALA A 31 12.83 -10.25 7.09
N ASP A 32 12.63 -9.94 5.80
CA ASP A 32 13.25 -8.79 5.15
C ASP A 32 12.76 -7.47 5.79
N LEU A 33 11.45 -7.33 6.03
CA LEU A 33 10.86 -6.15 6.69
C LEU A 33 11.32 -6.02 8.15
N GLU A 34 11.40 -7.12 8.89
CA GLU A 34 11.90 -7.15 10.27
C GLU A 34 13.37 -6.74 10.34
N ALA A 35 14.22 -7.29 9.46
CA ALA A 35 15.65 -7.00 9.43
C ALA A 35 15.96 -5.53 9.14
N THR A 36 15.13 -4.85 8.33
CA THR A 36 15.32 -3.42 8.04
C THR A 36 14.83 -2.50 9.17
N GLY A 37 13.97 -2.99 10.08
CA GLY A 37 13.33 -2.19 11.11
C GLY A 37 12.47 -1.02 10.57
N GLN A 38 12.32 -0.91 9.26
CA GLN A 38 11.71 0.25 8.62
C GLN A 38 10.18 0.11 8.61
N GLY A 39 9.49 1.07 9.24
CA GLY A 39 8.03 1.11 9.24
C GLY A 39 7.35 0.28 10.33
N TRP A 40 8.11 -0.17 11.35
CA TRP A 40 7.58 -0.85 12.54
C TRP A 40 7.08 0.10 13.64
N ASP A 41 7.41 1.38 13.55
CA ASP A 41 6.79 2.43 14.36
C ASP A 41 5.39 2.72 13.82
N VAL A 42 4.44 1.86 14.21
CA VAL A 42 3.05 1.91 13.76
C VAL A 42 2.15 2.17 14.95
N GLU A 43 1.32 3.20 14.83
CA GLU A 43 0.18 3.43 15.70
C GLU A 43 -0.77 2.22 15.73
N THR A 44 -0.95 1.64 16.93
CA THR A 44 -1.73 0.42 17.17
C THR A 44 -3.21 0.70 17.43
N SER A 45 -3.64 1.96 17.34
CA SER A 45 -5.05 2.37 17.41
C SER A 45 -5.97 1.43 16.62
N THR A 46 -7.05 0.98 17.28
CA THR A 46 -8.13 0.20 16.67
C THR A 46 -9.21 1.07 16.05
N ASP A 47 -8.99 2.38 15.96
CA ASP A 47 -9.94 3.32 15.34
C ASP A 47 -9.90 3.21 13.81
N VAL A 48 -10.96 2.64 13.25
CA VAL A 48 -11.14 2.47 11.81
C VAL A 48 -11.20 3.83 11.09
N ALA A 49 -11.76 4.87 11.70
CA ALA A 49 -11.86 6.20 11.08
C ALA A 49 -10.46 6.79 10.82
N GLN A 50 -9.53 6.58 11.75
CA GLN A 50 -8.13 6.94 11.57
C GLN A 50 -7.50 6.19 10.38
N TRP A 51 -7.73 4.88 10.26
CA TRP A 51 -7.16 4.08 9.16
C TRP A 51 -7.65 4.51 7.79
N VAL A 52 -8.93 4.91 7.70
CA VAL A 52 -9.53 5.49 6.49
C VAL A 52 -8.90 6.84 6.19
N GLY A 53 -8.69 7.69 7.21
CA GLY A 53 -8.01 8.98 7.08
C GLY A 53 -6.60 8.85 6.50
N GLU A 54 -5.80 7.93 7.04
CA GLU A 54 -4.45 7.62 6.53
C GLU A 54 -4.48 7.12 5.08
N SER A 55 -5.45 6.24 4.75
CA SER A 55 -5.60 5.71 3.38
C SER A 55 -6.00 6.80 2.40
N ARG A 56 -6.83 7.77 2.83
CA ARG A 56 -7.19 8.93 2.03
C ARG A 56 -5.97 9.83 1.77
N GLN A 57 -5.16 10.11 2.78
CA GLN A 57 -3.92 10.88 2.61
C GLN A 57 -2.97 10.19 1.63
N LEU A 58 -2.83 8.86 1.72
CA LEU A 58 -2.03 8.09 0.78
C LEU A 58 -2.60 8.13 -0.66
N ALA A 59 -3.92 8.17 -0.80
CA ALA A 59 -4.56 8.30 -2.11
C ALA A 59 -4.23 9.63 -2.80
N GLU A 60 -3.97 10.70 -2.05
CA GLU A 60 -3.51 11.98 -2.61
C GLU A 60 -2.12 11.83 -3.27
N PHE A 61 -1.20 11.11 -2.62
CA PHE A 61 0.07 10.74 -3.22
C PHE A 61 -0.10 9.81 -4.44
N ALA A 62 -1.03 8.86 -4.36
CA ALA A 62 -1.30 7.94 -5.46
C ALA A 62 -1.74 8.68 -6.74
N CYS A 63 -2.36 9.87 -6.61
CA CYS A 63 -2.77 10.76 -7.69
C CYS A 63 -1.62 11.64 -8.23
N HIS A 64 -0.51 11.01 -8.64
CA HIS A 64 0.67 11.70 -9.20
C HIS A 64 0.31 12.72 -10.31
N PRO A 65 1.03 13.83 -10.49
CA PRO A 65 0.72 14.83 -11.51
C PRO A 65 0.56 14.29 -12.94
N ALA A 66 1.29 13.22 -13.30
CA ALA A 66 1.15 12.53 -14.59
C ALA A 66 -0.25 11.91 -14.76
N ILE A 67 -0.80 11.34 -13.68
CA ILE A 67 -2.16 10.81 -13.64
C ILE A 67 -3.17 11.94 -13.80
N LEU A 68 -3.02 13.00 -12.99
CA LEU A 68 -3.91 14.16 -13.01
C LEU A 68 -3.93 14.85 -14.38
N ARG A 69 -2.78 14.92 -15.05
CA ARG A 69 -2.67 15.47 -16.41
C ARG A 69 -3.45 14.62 -17.41
N ALA A 70 -3.30 13.30 -17.35
CA ALA A 70 -3.95 12.39 -18.28
C ALA A 70 -5.48 12.36 -18.12
N VAL A 71 -6.00 12.37 -16.89
CA VAL A 71 -7.46 12.37 -16.64
C VAL A 71 -8.13 13.70 -16.98
N ARG A 72 -7.37 14.80 -17.09
CA ARG A 72 -7.89 16.12 -17.47
C ARG A 72 -7.93 16.34 -18.99
N GLN A 73 -7.31 15.46 -19.77
CA GLN A 73 -7.38 15.56 -21.23
C GLN A 73 -8.71 15.00 -21.75
N PRO A 74 -9.37 15.67 -22.71
CA PRO A 74 -10.58 15.14 -23.33
C PRO A 74 -10.25 13.94 -24.24
N GLY A 75 -11.18 12.99 -24.34
CA GLY A 75 -11.03 11.79 -25.17
C GLY A 75 -10.62 10.55 -24.37
N ASP A 76 -10.07 9.55 -25.06
CA ASP A 76 -9.65 8.29 -24.44
C ASP A 76 -8.41 8.50 -23.56
N LEU A 77 -8.43 7.89 -22.38
CA LEU A 77 -7.33 7.95 -21.43
C LEU A 77 -6.08 7.24 -22.00
N PRO A 78 -4.98 7.97 -22.25
CA PRO A 78 -3.76 7.36 -22.76
C PRO A 78 -3.14 6.44 -21.70
N ALA A 79 -2.32 5.49 -22.14
CA ALA A 79 -1.50 4.71 -21.23
C ALA A 79 -0.51 5.63 -20.52
N ILE A 80 -0.62 5.72 -19.19
CA ILE A 80 0.23 6.58 -18.38
C ILE A 80 1.50 5.82 -18.03
N ASP A 81 2.63 6.49 -18.21
CA ASP A 81 3.92 6.03 -17.71
C ASP A 81 4.20 6.69 -16.36
N LEU A 82 4.32 5.88 -15.32
CA LEU A 82 4.67 6.36 -13.99
C LEU A 82 6.19 6.36 -13.84
N PRO A 83 6.79 7.44 -13.31
CA PRO A 83 8.23 7.51 -13.15
C PRO A 83 8.72 6.46 -12.14
N GLN A 84 9.97 6.03 -12.30
CA GLN A 84 10.58 5.04 -11.40
C GLN A 84 10.52 5.46 -9.93
N GLU A 85 10.73 6.75 -9.65
CA GLU A 85 10.63 7.32 -8.30
C GLU A 85 9.23 7.13 -7.69
N TYR A 86 8.16 7.30 -8.48
CA TYR A 86 6.81 7.02 -8.02
C TYR A 86 6.66 5.55 -7.61
N LEU A 87 7.19 4.63 -8.43
CA LEU A 87 7.10 3.18 -8.17
C LEU A 87 7.87 2.80 -6.91
N GLN A 88 9.03 3.40 -6.66
CA GLN A 88 9.82 3.20 -5.45
C GLN A 88 9.07 3.67 -4.21
N THR A 89 8.61 4.93 -4.21
CA THR A 89 7.88 5.51 -3.07
C THR A 89 6.54 4.81 -2.81
N ALA A 90 5.85 4.38 -3.87
CA ALA A 90 4.64 3.57 -3.75
C ALA A 90 4.95 2.21 -3.10
N GLY A 91 6.03 1.54 -3.52
CA GLY A 91 6.49 0.30 -2.92
C GLY A 91 6.82 0.44 -1.43
N GLU A 92 7.55 1.48 -1.04
CA GLU A 92 7.84 1.78 0.37
C GLU A 92 6.56 2.02 1.18
N SER A 93 5.62 2.78 0.61
CA SER A 93 4.32 3.04 1.24
C SER A 93 3.52 1.75 1.43
N ALA A 94 3.49 0.88 0.42
CA ALA A 94 2.83 -0.42 0.51
C ALA A 94 3.43 -1.30 1.62
N ARG A 95 4.76 -1.33 1.77
CA ARG A 95 5.44 -2.05 2.86
C ARG A 95 5.04 -1.51 4.24
N ARG A 96 5.03 -0.20 4.43
CA ARG A 96 4.57 0.41 5.70
C ARG A 96 3.11 0.08 6.00
N ARG A 97 2.23 0.10 4.99
CA ARG A 97 0.80 -0.21 5.17
C ARG A 97 0.55 -1.67 5.52
N VAL A 98 1.30 -2.63 4.96
CA VAL A 98 1.12 -4.05 5.32
C VAL A 98 1.61 -4.33 6.74
N ILE A 99 2.73 -3.73 7.17
CA ILE A 99 3.19 -3.82 8.57
C ILE A 99 2.09 -3.24 9.48
N ALA A 100 1.59 -2.04 9.14
CA ALA A 100 0.55 -1.39 9.93
C ALA A 100 -0.71 -2.25 10.07
N ALA A 101 -1.17 -2.84 8.97
CA ALA A 101 -2.32 -3.73 8.97
C ALA A 101 -2.09 -4.97 9.84
N GLY A 102 -0.90 -5.59 9.77
CA GLY A 102 -0.53 -6.74 10.60
C GLY A 102 -0.53 -6.42 12.09
N VAL A 103 0.12 -5.32 12.49
CA VAL A 103 0.19 -4.87 13.89
C VAL A 103 -1.21 -4.55 14.44
N ARG A 104 -2.03 -3.84 13.68
CA ARG A 104 -3.40 -3.47 14.08
C ARG A 104 -4.33 -4.68 14.16
N LEU A 105 -4.19 -5.63 13.24
CA LEU A 105 -4.94 -6.89 13.31
C LEU A 105 -4.57 -7.68 14.56
N ALA A 106 -3.27 -7.76 14.91
CA ALA A 106 -2.84 -8.39 16.15
C ALA A 106 -3.41 -7.69 17.39
N ALA A 107 -3.43 -6.36 17.41
CA ALA A 107 -4.03 -5.59 18.51
C ALA A 107 -5.54 -5.87 18.66
N LEU A 108 -6.29 -5.90 17.56
CA LEU A 108 -7.71 -6.26 17.57
C LEU A 108 -7.95 -7.68 18.10
N LEU A 109 -7.15 -8.65 17.63
CA LEU A 109 -7.26 -10.04 18.08
C LEU A 109 -6.95 -10.14 19.57
N ASN A 110 -5.89 -9.49 20.07
CA ASN A 110 -5.55 -9.51 21.49
C ASN A 110 -6.66 -8.89 22.35
N ALA A 111 -7.24 -7.76 21.92
CA ALA A 111 -8.35 -7.13 22.65
C ALA A 111 -9.60 -8.04 22.70
N ALA A 112 -9.91 -8.74 21.60
CA ALA A 112 -11.02 -9.67 21.53
C ALA A 112 -10.83 -10.88 22.48
N HIS A 113 -9.60 -11.37 22.65
CA HIS A 113 -9.29 -12.53 23.51
C HIS A 113 -8.97 -12.15 24.97
N SER A 114 -8.79 -10.85 25.29
CA SER A 114 -8.53 -10.38 26.66
C SER A 114 -9.80 -9.91 27.39
N SER A 115 -10.98 -10.13 26.77
CA SER A 115 -12.28 -9.74 27.32
C SER A 115 -13.05 -10.91 27.99
N ASP A 116 -12.37 -12.04 28.19
CA ASP A 116 -12.79 -13.18 29.03
C ASP A 116 -12.07 -13.14 30.39
#